data_AF-A0A922N230-F1
#
_entry.id   AF-A0A922N230-F1
#
_cell.length_a   1.000
_cell.length_b   1.000
_cell.length_c   1.000
_cell.angle_alpha   90.00
_cell.angle_beta   90.00
_cell.angle_gamma   90.00
#
_symmetry.space_group_name_H-M   'P 1'
#
loop_
_entity.id
_entity.type
_entity.pdbx_description
1 polymer ?
#
loop_
_entity_poly.entity_id
_entity_poly.type
_entity_poly.pdbx_seq_one_letter_code
_entity_poly.pdbx_strand_id
1 'polypeptide(L)'
;MPGNEAADRLADLGAQHPSSLTGKAAVPTLLGIKTIARKTLRHTQQTWWSDKKTKLSKWYKSWHLDYATRSSLKELELPRATLARLLSIRTRHGDFAWYHRKYNHKDANLACSCGRDKTPEHLALCRKTLGAFSRWPLRPPTPPSSQADGLAYTAALIGEPEAFEAFIQLTHHQYEARKLRSSVHHLSVQNELLKHENEGLKEALQHKKKHRKKGKALDLQQRQEYHGGSVFWSPRKLREARAREAVRERDETEEKLQKALAKKQRKEAQLQRQVELEEKRVERKRLKEMREVERAEKAAERARKVEAQHQKKSIQQAQKRKRKASQVLSPSNKRQKRAGAAHAGVQAGDELSATPAKVTSRGRNVNLPQKYR
;
A
#
# COMPACT_ATOMS: atom_id res chain seq x y z
N MET A 1 30.11 49.21 -28.88
CA MET A 1 28.98 50.17 -28.95
C MET A 1 28.83 50.82 -27.59
N PRO A 2 29.38 52.03 -27.36
CA PRO A 2 28.94 52.87 -26.24
C PRO A 2 27.50 53.34 -26.52
N GLY A 3 26.66 53.50 -25.49
CA GLY A 3 25.27 53.95 -25.74
C GLY A 3 24.26 53.90 -24.61
N ASN A 4 24.47 53.12 -23.54
CA ASN A 4 23.46 52.98 -22.47
C ASN A 4 23.64 53.95 -21.30
N GLU A 5 24.85 54.48 -21.07
CA GLU A 5 25.18 55.32 -19.91
C GLU A 5 24.34 56.62 -19.82
N ALA A 6 23.77 57.09 -20.93
CA ALA A 6 22.82 58.20 -20.95
C ALA A 6 21.40 57.76 -20.54
N ALA A 7 20.98 56.56 -20.96
CA ALA A 7 19.71 55.96 -20.57
C ALA A 7 19.69 55.58 -19.09
N ASP A 8 20.79 54.99 -18.58
CA ASP A 8 20.92 54.62 -17.17
C ASP A 8 20.93 55.88 -16.27
N ARG A 9 21.66 56.94 -16.66
CA ARG A 9 21.60 58.24 -15.96
C ARG A 9 20.20 58.87 -15.97
N LEU A 10 19.45 58.75 -17.06
CA LEU A 10 18.05 59.21 -17.11
C LEU A 10 17.12 58.33 -16.26
N ALA A 11 17.38 57.02 -16.16
CA ALA A 11 16.64 56.11 -15.29
C ALA A 11 16.89 56.40 -13.80
N ASP A 12 18.14 56.65 -13.39
CA ASP A 12 18.51 57.03 -12.02
C ASP A 12 17.90 58.38 -11.61
N LEU A 13 17.86 59.37 -12.52
CA LEU A 13 17.15 60.64 -12.30
C LEU A 13 15.64 60.43 -12.20
N GLY A 14 15.06 59.57 -13.05
CA GLY A 14 13.65 59.16 -13.00
C GLY A 14 13.27 58.38 -11.74
N ALA A 15 14.22 57.72 -11.08
CA ALA A 15 14.02 57.03 -9.80
C ALA A 15 14.14 57.98 -8.59
N GLN A 16 14.97 59.02 -8.69
CA GLN A 16 15.13 60.04 -7.64
C GLN A 16 13.92 60.99 -7.54
N HIS A 17 13.25 61.27 -8.66
CA HIS A 17 11.99 62.01 -8.65
C HIS A 17 10.80 61.03 -8.55
N PRO A 18 10.07 60.97 -7.41
CA PRO A 18 8.87 60.16 -7.31
C PRO A 18 7.78 60.74 -8.22
N SER A 19 7.75 60.27 -9.47
CA SER A 19 6.73 60.62 -10.45
C SER A 19 5.34 60.44 -9.86
N SER A 20 4.46 61.42 -10.05
CA SER A 20 3.08 61.37 -9.56
C SER A 20 2.32 60.21 -10.21
N LEU A 21 2.33 59.06 -9.53
CA LEU A 21 1.75 57.82 -10.02
C LEU A 21 0.28 58.07 -10.35
N THR A 22 -0.06 58.04 -11.64
CA THR A 22 -1.39 58.37 -12.15
C THR A 22 -2.05 57.13 -12.75
N GLY A 23 -3.37 57.01 -12.60
CA GLY A 23 -4.12 55.84 -13.04
C GLY A 23 -3.77 54.57 -12.25
N LYS A 24 -3.71 53.42 -12.93
CA LYS A 24 -3.59 52.09 -12.26
C LYS A 24 -2.32 51.91 -11.44
N ALA A 25 -1.23 52.61 -11.76
CA ALA A 25 0.02 52.56 -10.99
C ALA A 25 -0.08 53.31 -9.64
N ALA A 26 -1.06 54.19 -9.47
CA ALA A 26 -1.34 54.89 -8.21
C ALA A 26 -1.96 53.98 -7.14
N VAL A 27 -2.67 52.94 -7.57
CA VAL A 27 -3.46 52.08 -6.69
C VAL A 27 -2.53 51.11 -5.97
N PRO A 28 -2.38 51.18 -4.63
CA PRO A 28 -1.41 50.37 -3.92
C PRO A 28 -1.80 48.89 -4.00
N THR A 29 -0.95 48.07 -4.61
CA THR A 29 -1.14 46.61 -4.74
C THR A 29 -1.43 45.97 -3.39
N LEU A 30 -2.26 44.92 -3.34
CA LEU A 30 -2.58 44.19 -2.10
C LEU A 30 -1.33 43.76 -1.30
N LEU A 31 -0.24 43.38 -1.99
CA LEU A 31 1.05 43.07 -1.37
C LEU A 31 1.76 44.32 -0.81
N GLY A 32 1.62 45.47 -1.46
CA GLY A 32 2.07 46.78 -0.98
C GLY A 32 1.32 47.19 0.29
N ILE A 33 -0.02 47.17 0.27
CA ILE A 33 -0.87 47.45 1.45
C ILE A 33 -0.49 46.51 2.61
N LYS A 34 -0.41 45.20 2.38
CA LYS A 34 0.03 44.22 3.39
C LYS A 34 1.46 44.47 3.88
N THR A 35 2.32 45.13 3.11
CA THR A 35 3.70 45.44 3.51
C THR A 35 3.79 46.74 4.30
N ILE A 36 3.02 47.77 3.92
CA ILE A 36 2.85 49.01 4.68
C ILE A 36 2.23 48.68 6.06
N ALA A 37 1.11 47.96 6.11
CA ALA A 37 0.49 47.53 7.36
C ALA A 37 1.46 46.74 8.27
N ARG A 38 2.29 45.85 7.69
CA ARG A 38 3.36 45.13 8.42
C ARG A 38 4.54 46.01 8.84
N LYS A 39 4.78 47.17 8.22
CA LYS A 39 5.75 48.18 8.69
C LYS A 39 5.13 48.99 9.84
N THR A 40 3.92 49.53 9.65
CA THR A 40 3.20 50.32 10.64
C THR A 40 2.99 49.53 11.95
N LEU A 41 2.52 48.29 11.88
CA LEU A 41 2.32 47.43 13.06
C LEU A 41 3.62 47.18 13.83
N ARG A 42 4.76 47.00 13.15
CA ARG A 42 6.06 46.85 13.82
C ARG A 42 6.50 48.14 14.50
N HIS A 43 6.28 49.29 13.87
CA HIS A 43 6.58 50.58 14.47
C HIS A 43 5.70 50.84 15.71
N THR A 44 4.38 50.62 15.63
CA THR A 44 3.48 50.82 16.77
C THR A 44 3.70 49.83 17.91
N GLN A 45 4.10 48.58 17.62
CA GLN A 45 4.53 47.63 18.64
C GLN A 45 5.82 48.09 19.35
N GLN A 46 6.79 48.61 18.59
CA GLN A 46 8.05 49.09 19.16
C GLN A 46 7.85 50.37 20.00
N THR A 47 7.07 51.33 19.54
CA THR A 47 6.78 52.56 20.31
C THR A 47 5.93 52.28 21.55
N TRP A 48 4.96 51.36 21.46
CA TRP A 48 4.21 50.87 22.62
C TRP A 48 5.13 50.23 23.66
N TRP A 49 6.06 49.35 23.25
CA TRP A 49 7.00 48.75 24.19
C TRP A 49 7.92 49.79 24.81
N SER A 50 8.43 50.76 24.04
CA SER A 50 9.23 51.86 24.57
C SER A 50 8.47 52.66 25.65
N ASP A 51 7.19 53.00 25.43
CA ASP A 51 6.34 53.62 26.46
C ASP A 51 6.28 52.76 27.74
N LYS A 52 6.00 51.45 27.61
CA LYS A 52 5.91 50.56 28.78
C LYS A 52 7.26 50.35 29.47
N LYS A 53 8.37 50.29 28.74
CA LYS A 53 9.74 50.15 29.30
C LYS A 53 10.12 51.35 30.19
N THR A 54 9.62 52.56 29.92
CA THR A 54 9.76 53.70 30.85
C THR A 54 9.02 53.49 32.18
N LYS A 55 7.85 52.85 32.14
CA LYS A 55 6.93 52.66 33.27
C LYS A 55 7.22 51.41 34.13
N LEU A 56 8.16 50.56 33.72
CA LEU A 56 8.63 49.42 34.52
C LEU A 56 9.26 49.87 35.86
N SER A 57 9.10 49.06 36.91
CA SER A 57 9.74 49.29 38.21
C SER A 57 11.27 49.12 38.12
N LYS A 58 12.01 49.60 39.14
CA LYS A 58 13.47 49.38 39.23
C LYS A 58 13.83 47.89 39.12
N TRP A 59 13.02 47.01 39.71
CA TRP A 59 13.19 45.56 39.64
C TRP A 59 13.07 45.03 38.21
N TYR A 60 12.00 45.35 37.47
CA TYR A 60 11.87 44.87 36.08
C TYR A 60 12.89 45.50 35.12
N LYS A 61 13.44 46.68 35.44
CA LYS A 61 14.48 47.34 34.65
C LYS A 61 15.84 46.64 34.74
N SER A 62 16.20 46.04 35.88
CA SER A 62 17.47 45.30 36.03
C SER A 62 17.51 43.95 35.30
N TRP A 63 16.38 43.50 34.73
CA TRP A 63 16.32 42.29 33.91
C TRP A 63 16.68 42.55 32.44
N HIS A 64 16.92 43.82 32.05
CA HIS A 64 17.33 44.24 30.71
C HIS A 64 16.49 43.66 29.55
N LEU A 65 15.19 43.42 29.79
CA LEU A 65 14.30 42.76 28.84
C LEU A 65 14.16 43.55 27.53
N ASP A 66 14.50 42.91 26.42
CA ASP A 66 14.29 43.42 25.06
C ASP A 66 13.16 42.66 24.35
N TYR A 67 12.22 43.43 23.80
CA TYR A 67 10.96 42.93 23.27
C TYR A 67 11.07 42.58 21.78
N ALA A 68 11.84 41.53 21.49
CA ALA A 68 12.08 41.07 20.13
C ALA A 68 11.00 40.04 19.69
N THR A 69 9.77 40.50 19.44
CA THR A 69 8.63 39.64 19.02
C THR A 69 8.80 38.91 17.67
N ARG A 70 9.91 39.14 16.98
CA ARG A 70 10.22 38.59 15.65
C ARG A 70 11.62 38.02 15.49
N SER A 71 12.47 38.03 16.53
CA SER A 71 13.56 37.05 16.58
C SER A 71 12.91 35.71 16.90
N SER A 72 12.81 34.81 15.93
CA SER A 72 12.56 33.42 16.27
C SER A 72 13.80 32.91 17.01
N LEU A 73 13.68 32.82 18.33
CA LEU A 73 14.69 32.14 19.13
C LEU A 73 14.68 30.69 18.64
N LYS A 74 15.83 30.16 18.21
CA LYS A 74 15.94 28.77 17.71
C LYS A 74 15.35 27.75 18.69
N GLU A 75 15.40 28.03 19.99
CA GLU A 75 14.72 27.27 21.05
C GLU A 75 13.20 27.11 20.82
N LEU A 76 12.51 28.13 20.32
CA LEU A 76 11.06 28.12 20.07
C LEU A 76 10.66 27.45 18.75
N GLU A 77 11.62 27.18 17.86
CA GLU A 77 11.38 26.41 16.63
C GLU A 77 11.43 24.88 16.89
N LEU A 78 11.95 24.47 18.05
CA LEU A 78 12.03 23.07 18.49
C LEU A 78 10.64 22.42 18.68
N PRO A 79 10.51 21.10 18.42
CA PRO A 79 9.31 20.36 18.79
C PRO A 79 8.99 20.48 20.29
N ARG A 80 7.71 20.63 20.63
CA ARG A 80 7.22 20.92 21.99
C ARG A 80 7.81 20.01 23.08
N ALA A 81 8.04 18.73 22.80
CA ALA A 81 8.65 17.78 23.74
C ALA A 81 10.15 18.04 23.96
N THR A 82 10.88 18.40 22.90
CA THR A 82 12.28 18.80 22.93
C THR A 82 12.44 20.11 23.70
N LEU A 83 11.65 21.14 23.36
CA LEU A 83 11.62 22.42 24.07
C LEU A 83 11.30 22.27 25.56
N ALA A 84 10.27 21.48 25.91
CA ALA A 84 9.94 21.22 27.31
C ALA A 84 11.11 20.62 28.10
N ARG A 85 11.91 19.74 27.46
CA ARG A 85 13.10 19.13 28.08
C ARG A 85 14.30 20.07 28.12
N LEU A 86 14.49 20.94 27.12
CA LEU A 86 15.51 21.99 27.15
C LEU A 86 15.25 22.95 28.33
N LEU A 87 14.02 23.45 28.43
CA LEU A 87 13.58 24.32 29.52
C LEU A 87 13.68 23.63 30.89
N SER A 88 13.34 22.34 31.00
CA SER A 88 13.45 21.61 32.26
C SER A 88 14.91 21.55 32.72
N ILE A 89 15.86 21.18 31.85
CA ILE A 89 17.30 21.12 32.20
C ILE A 89 17.84 22.51 32.53
N ARG A 90 17.53 23.53 31.70
CA ARG A 90 18.01 24.91 31.86
C ARG A 90 17.55 25.56 33.16
N THR A 91 16.30 25.30 33.57
CA THR A 91 15.75 25.76 34.86
C THR A 91 16.02 24.80 36.02
N ARG A 92 16.58 23.62 35.74
CA ARG A 92 16.74 22.46 36.66
C ARG A 92 15.43 21.94 37.28
N HIS A 93 14.27 22.36 36.81
CA HIS A 93 12.94 21.95 37.30
C HIS A 93 12.34 20.80 36.49
N GLY A 94 11.21 20.24 36.97
CA GLY A 94 10.48 19.17 36.30
C GLY A 94 10.98 17.77 36.69
N ASP A 95 11.11 16.87 35.70
CA ASP A 95 11.38 15.43 35.86
C ASP A 95 12.82 15.10 36.33
N PHE A 96 13.20 15.60 37.51
CA PHE A 96 14.48 15.34 38.17
C PHE A 96 14.30 14.86 39.60
N ALA A 97 15.15 13.94 40.03
CA ALA A 97 15.08 13.29 41.34
C ALA A 97 15.10 14.30 42.50
N TRP A 98 15.94 15.34 42.42
CA TRP A 98 16.05 16.37 43.44
C TRP A 98 14.74 17.17 43.62
N TYR A 99 14.06 17.49 42.51
CA TYR A 99 12.84 18.30 42.52
C TYR A 99 11.68 17.49 43.11
N HIS A 100 11.48 16.26 42.65
CA HIS A 100 10.44 15.38 43.18
C HIS A 100 10.69 14.99 44.66
N ARG A 101 11.94 14.87 45.10
CA ARG A 101 12.29 14.74 46.54
C ARG A 101 11.91 16.00 47.33
N LYS A 102 12.29 17.20 46.86
CA LYS A 102 12.00 18.47 47.55
C LYS A 102 10.49 18.71 47.76
N TYR A 103 9.65 18.31 46.82
CA TYR A 103 8.20 18.49 46.87
C TYR A 103 7.42 17.20 47.26
N ASN A 104 8.12 16.15 47.71
CA ASN A 104 7.56 14.88 48.20
C ASN A 104 6.53 14.22 47.24
N HIS A 105 6.83 14.23 45.94
CA HIS A 105 5.96 13.66 44.90
C HIS A 105 6.07 12.12 44.90
N LYS A 106 5.12 11.44 45.56
CA LYS A 106 5.15 9.98 45.80
C LYS A 106 5.24 9.13 44.54
N ASP A 107 4.44 9.44 43.52
CA ASP A 107 4.31 8.63 42.29
C ASP A 107 5.38 8.96 41.23
N ALA A 108 6.39 9.75 41.60
CA ALA A 108 7.40 10.23 40.69
C ALA A 108 8.52 9.21 40.45
N ASN A 109 8.73 8.82 39.20
CA ASN A 109 9.88 8.00 38.84
C ASN A 109 11.18 8.84 38.89
N LEU A 110 11.87 8.78 40.02
CA LEU A 110 13.13 9.50 40.27
C LEU A 110 14.30 9.02 39.38
N ALA A 111 14.23 7.79 38.86
CA ALA A 111 15.33 7.12 38.19
C ALA A 111 15.21 7.13 36.66
N CYS A 112 16.35 7.25 35.98
CA CYS A 112 16.45 6.89 34.58
C CYS A 112 16.37 5.36 34.42
N SER A 113 15.92 4.87 33.27
CA SER A 113 15.87 3.43 32.97
C SER A 113 17.25 2.73 32.88
N CYS A 114 18.34 3.42 33.22
CA CYS A 114 19.67 2.85 33.46
C CYS A 114 20.03 2.67 34.95
N GLY A 115 19.10 2.91 35.87
CA GLY A 115 19.27 2.69 37.33
C GLY A 115 19.95 3.83 38.10
N ARG A 116 20.22 4.98 37.48
CA ARG A 116 20.74 6.20 38.15
C ARG A 116 19.64 7.25 38.27
N ASP A 117 19.73 8.12 39.28
CA ASP A 117 18.86 9.29 39.44
C ASP A 117 18.81 10.17 38.18
N LYS A 118 17.64 10.78 37.92
CA LYS A 118 17.47 11.84 36.94
C LYS A 118 18.06 13.15 37.48
N THR A 119 19.20 13.57 36.95
CA THR A 119 19.79 14.90 37.16
C THR A 119 19.93 15.64 35.82
N PRO A 120 20.10 16.99 35.80
CA PRO A 120 20.28 17.77 34.57
C PRO A 120 21.36 17.20 33.64
N GLU A 121 22.52 16.90 34.21
CA GLU A 121 23.69 16.34 33.52
C GLU A 121 23.60 14.83 33.23
N HIS A 122 22.62 14.12 33.80
CA HIS A 122 22.48 12.68 33.63
C HIS A 122 22.41 12.26 32.14
N LEU A 123 21.86 13.10 31.26
CA LEU A 123 21.81 12.85 29.82
C LEU A 123 23.20 12.58 29.21
N ALA A 124 24.23 13.29 29.70
CA ALA A 124 25.63 13.12 29.30
C ALA A 124 26.33 11.95 30.01
N LEU A 125 25.81 11.51 31.16
CA LEU A 125 26.42 10.46 32.01
C LEU A 125 25.64 9.13 31.98
N CYS A 126 24.66 9.01 31.08
CA CYS A 126 23.82 7.84 30.96
C CYS A 126 24.49 6.76 30.11
N ARG A 127 24.69 5.55 30.67
CA ARG A 127 25.23 4.39 29.94
C ARG A 127 24.47 4.10 28.62
N LYS A 128 23.18 4.43 28.55
CA LYS A 128 22.34 4.23 27.35
C LYS A 128 22.61 5.24 26.22
N THR A 129 23.07 6.45 26.55
CA THR A 129 23.42 7.52 25.58
C THR A 129 24.89 7.45 25.19
N LEU A 130 25.78 7.13 26.15
CA LEU A 130 27.22 6.94 25.93
C LEU A 130 27.53 5.82 24.93
N GLY A 131 26.68 4.78 24.84
CA GLY A 131 26.74 3.77 23.77
C GLY A 131 26.51 4.29 22.34
N ALA A 132 26.27 5.60 22.16
CA ALA A 132 26.22 6.29 20.88
C ALA A 132 27.15 7.52 20.83
N PHE A 133 28.13 7.62 21.73
CA PHE A 133 29.02 8.79 21.91
C PHE A 133 29.72 9.25 20.63
N SER A 134 30.10 8.32 19.74
CA SER A 134 30.70 8.62 18.45
C SER A 134 29.83 9.46 17.50
N ARG A 135 28.52 9.56 17.77
CA ARG A 135 27.52 10.27 16.96
C ARG A 135 26.92 11.49 17.66
N TRP A 136 27.43 11.90 18.82
CA TRP A 136 26.90 13.06 19.52
C TRP A 136 27.22 14.37 18.77
N PRO A 137 26.30 15.35 18.76
CA PRO A 137 26.63 16.72 18.34
C PRO A 137 27.51 17.39 19.41
N LEU A 138 28.34 18.35 19.01
CA LEU A 138 29.30 19.04 19.90
C LEU A 138 30.16 18.06 20.75
N ARG A 139 30.49 16.88 20.20
CA ARG A 139 31.12 15.77 20.92
C ARG A 139 32.50 16.17 21.49
N PRO A 140 32.71 16.08 22.82
CA PRO A 140 34.03 16.30 23.42
C PRO A 140 35.05 15.22 22.99
N PRO A 141 36.37 15.42 23.21
CA PRO A 141 37.39 14.44 22.84
C PRO A 141 37.23 13.09 23.55
N THR A 142 36.84 13.13 24.84
CA THR A 142 36.63 11.97 25.71
C THR A 142 35.18 11.90 26.19
N PRO A 143 34.63 10.71 26.48
CA PRO A 143 33.27 10.58 26.99
C PRO A 143 33.16 11.19 28.41
N PRO A 144 32.12 12.01 28.69
CA PRO A 144 31.89 12.58 30.02
C PRO A 144 31.85 11.50 31.11
N SER A 145 32.64 11.71 32.15
CA SER A 145 32.88 10.74 33.23
C SER A 145 32.51 11.31 34.61
N SER A 146 32.84 12.57 34.85
CA SER A 146 32.54 13.32 36.07
C SER A 146 31.23 14.12 35.95
N GLN A 147 30.69 14.56 37.09
CA GLN A 147 29.52 15.45 37.10
C GLN A 147 29.83 16.80 36.43
N ALA A 148 31.08 17.28 36.53
CA ALA A 148 31.53 18.51 35.88
C ALA A 148 31.56 18.37 34.36
N ASP A 149 32.10 17.26 33.83
CA ASP A 149 32.13 16.96 32.38
C ASP A 149 30.71 16.94 31.81
N GLY A 150 29.79 16.29 32.54
CA GLY A 150 28.39 16.18 32.15
C GLY A 150 27.64 17.51 32.19
N LEU A 151 27.93 18.36 33.18
CA LEU A 151 27.38 19.72 33.27
C LEU A 151 27.94 20.62 32.17
N ALA A 152 29.25 20.57 31.89
CA ALA A 152 29.88 21.35 30.84
C ALA A 152 29.33 20.99 29.44
N TYR A 153 29.23 19.70 29.13
CA TYR A 153 28.63 19.25 27.88
C TYR A 153 27.13 19.59 27.79
N THR A 154 26.34 19.41 28.85
CA THR A 154 24.91 19.79 28.78
C THR A 154 24.71 21.30 28.70
N ALA A 155 25.57 22.13 29.29
CA ALA A 155 25.53 23.59 29.12
C ALA A 155 25.83 24.00 27.66
N ALA A 156 26.89 23.45 27.04
CA ALA A 156 27.20 23.69 25.63
C ALA A 156 26.06 23.21 24.71
N LEU A 157 25.50 22.03 24.99
CA LEU A 157 24.39 21.45 24.22
C LEU A 157 23.11 22.29 24.30
N ILE A 158 22.79 22.89 25.44
CA ILE A 158 21.62 23.78 25.62
C ILE A 158 21.83 25.14 24.95
N GLY A 159 23.08 25.58 24.77
CA GLY A 159 23.42 26.79 24.02
C GLY A 159 23.09 26.71 22.53
N GLU A 160 23.08 25.50 21.94
CA GLU A 160 22.80 25.26 20.52
C GLU A 160 21.55 24.38 20.33
N PRO A 161 20.37 24.98 20.10
CA PRO A 161 19.10 24.24 20.07
C PRO A 161 19.04 23.10 19.05
N GLU A 162 19.64 23.30 17.87
CA GLU A 162 19.75 22.28 16.81
C GLU A 162 20.57 21.06 17.27
N ALA A 163 21.65 21.31 18.02
CA ALA A 163 22.48 20.26 18.62
C ALA A 163 21.70 19.53 19.73
N PHE A 164 20.98 20.27 20.59
CA PHE A 164 20.12 19.67 21.60
C PHE A 164 19.06 18.74 20.99
N GLU A 165 18.40 19.17 19.90
CA GLU A 165 17.43 18.31 19.23
C GLU A 165 18.08 17.07 18.61
N ALA A 166 19.17 17.21 17.87
CA ALA A 166 19.88 16.07 17.27
C ALA A 166 20.28 15.02 18.32
N PHE A 167 20.69 15.46 19.52
CA PHE A 167 20.97 14.59 20.65
C PHE A 167 19.72 13.89 21.20
N ILE A 168 18.60 14.60 21.38
CA ILE A 168 17.33 14.02 21.84
C ILE A 168 16.79 13.00 20.82
N GLN A 169 16.80 13.31 19.52
CA GLN A 169 16.41 12.38 18.46
C GLN A 169 17.30 11.12 18.47
N LEU A 170 18.64 11.29 18.47
CA LEU A 170 19.60 10.17 18.51
C LEU A 170 19.34 9.23 19.69
N THR A 171 19.13 9.79 20.88
CA THR A 171 18.93 9.01 22.11
C THR A 171 17.54 8.36 22.18
N HIS A 172 16.51 8.99 21.63
CA HIS A 172 15.17 8.42 21.48
C HIS A 172 15.16 7.22 20.51
N HIS A 173 15.75 7.34 19.32
CA HIS A 173 15.84 6.23 18.37
C HIS A 173 16.64 5.04 18.95
N GLN A 174 17.70 5.29 19.71
CA GLN A 174 18.46 4.26 20.42
C GLN A 174 17.71 3.59 21.59
N TYR A 175 16.65 4.23 22.12
CA TYR A 175 15.77 3.62 23.11
C TYR A 175 14.74 2.70 22.44
N GLU A 176 13.96 3.23 21.49
CA GLU A 176 12.93 2.45 20.79
C GLU A 176 13.53 1.28 20.00
N ALA A 177 14.69 1.45 19.36
CA ALA A 177 15.37 0.34 18.69
C ALA A 177 15.88 -0.77 19.65
N ARG A 178 16.14 -0.47 20.94
CA ARG A 178 16.46 -1.50 21.95
C ARG A 178 15.20 -2.18 22.46
N LYS A 179 14.14 -1.41 22.73
CA LYS A 179 12.81 -1.88 23.14
C LYS A 179 12.21 -2.84 22.11
N LEU A 180 12.20 -2.46 20.83
CA LEU A 180 11.75 -3.30 19.73
C LEU A 180 12.54 -4.62 19.64
N ARG A 181 13.88 -4.59 19.72
CA ARG A 181 14.71 -5.80 19.75
C ARG A 181 14.35 -6.72 20.93
N SER A 182 14.12 -6.15 22.12
CA SER A 182 13.70 -6.92 23.30
C SER A 182 12.34 -7.60 23.09
N SER A 183 11.37 -6.89 22.50
CA SER A 183 10.05 -7.46 22.16
C SER A 183 10.14 -8.55 21.09
N VAL A 184 10.97 -8.37 20.05
CA VAL A 184 11.17 -9.38 19.00
C VAL A 184 11.85 -10.63 19.56
N HIS A 185 12.87 -10.51 20.41
CA HIS A 185 13.47 -11.67 21.08
C HIS A 185 12.46 -12.42 21.97
N HIS A 186 11.67 -11.70 22.77
CA HIS A 186 10.63 -12.31 23.60
C HIS A 186 9.59 -13.09 22.76
N LEU A 187 9.14 -12.49 21.65
CA LEU A 187 8.22 -13.15 20.72
C LEU A 187 8.85 -14.35 20.00
N SER A 188 10.16 -14.32 19.67
CA SER A 188 10.86 -15.49 19.10
C SER A 188 10.85 -16.67 20.07
N VAL A 189 11.28 -16.43 21.32
CA VAL A 189 11.30 -17.45 22.38
C VAL A 189 9.90 -18.00 22.66
N GLN A 190 8.87 -17.15 22.70
CA GLN A 190 7.47 -17.62 22.82
C GLN A 190 7.05 -18.50 21.63
N ASN A 191 7.41 -18.14 20.40
CA ASN A 191 7.10 -18.95 19.22
C ASN A 191 7.90 -20.28 19.18
N GLU A 192 9.11 -20.32 19.74
CA GLU A 192 9.92 -21.54 19.88
C GLU A 192 9.32 -22.48 20.93
N LEU A 193 8.96 -21.97 22.12
CA LEU A 193 8.25 -22.73 23.15
C LEU A 193 6.92 -23.30 22.62
N LEU A 194 6.10 -22.46 21.98
CA LEU A 194 4.83 -22.89 21.38
C LEU A 194 4.99 -23.94 20.26
N LYS A 195 6.11 -23.93 19.51
CA LYS A 195 6.40 -25.00 18.53
C LYS A 195 6.65 -26.33 19.24
N HIS A 196 7.51 -26.34 20.26
CA HIS A 196 7.84 -27.54 21.02
C HIS A 196 6.63 -28.10 21.80
N GLU A 197 5.78 -27.24 22.37
CA GLU A 197 4.48 -27.66 22.93
C GLU A 197 3.60 -28.33 21.87
N ASN A 198 3.47 -27.72 20.69
CA ASN A 198 2.70 -28.28 19.58
C ASN A 198 3.31 -29.59 19.04
N GLU A 199 4.63 -29.78 19.12
CA GLU A 199 5.32 -31.01 18.74
C GLU A 199 5.06 -32.12 19.77
N GLY A 200 5.30 -31.87 21.05
CA GLY A 200 4.98 -32.82 22.13
C GLY A 200 3.50 -33.21 22.18
N LEU A 201 2.59 -32.26 21.92
CA LEU A 201 1.16 -32.55 21.79
C LEU A 201 0.84 -33.45 20.58
N LYS A 202 1.48 -33.24 19.41
CA LYS A 202 1.34 -34.13 18.24
C LYS A 202 1.86 -35.52 18.56
N GLU A 203 3.00 -35.65 19.24
CA GLU A 203 3.59 -36.94 19.62
C GLU A 203 2.72 -37.69 20.64
N ALA A 204 2.26 -37.02 21.70
CA ALA A 204 1.32 -37.60 22.67
C ALA A 204 0.01 -38.05 22.01
N LEU A 205 -0.47 -37.31 21.00
CA LEU A 205 -1.65 -37.66 20.20
C LEU A 205 -1.36 -38.86 19.28
N GLN A 206 -0.17 -38.93 18.66
CA GLN A 206 0.28 -40.13 17.93
C GLN A 206 0.37 -41.36 18.85
N HIS A 207 0.90 -41.21 20.07
CA HIS A 207 1.03 -42.30 21.03
C HIS A 207 -0.34 -42.81 21.49
N LYS A 208 -1.26 -41.90 21.83
CA LYS A 208 -2.67 -42.21 22.12
C LYS A 208 -3.37 -42.87 20.92
N LYS A 209 -3.08 -42.47 19.68
CA LYS A 209 -3.56 -43.14 18.45
C LYS A 209 -2.97 -44.55 18.29
N LYS A 210 -1.69 -44.77 18.59
CA LYS A 210 -1.06 -46.10 18.56
C LYS A 210 -1.74 -47.03 19.58
N HIS A 211 -1.89 -46.61 20.84
CA HIS A 211 -2.59 -47.41 21.86
C HIS A 211 -4.08 -47.68 21.55
N ARG A 212 -4.78 -46.75 20.89
CA ARG A 212 -6.19 -46.95 20.47
C ARG A 212 -6.34 -47.92 19.29
N LYS A 213 -5.28 -48.24 18.54
CA LYS A 213 -5.31 -49.32 17.54
C LYS A 213 -5.26 -50.68 18.25
N LYS A 214 -6.43 -51.22 18.60
CA LYS A 214 -6.56 -52.68 18.81
C LYS A 214 -6.06 -53.38 17.55
N GLY A 215 -5.30 -54.46 17.71
CA GLY A 215 -4.82 -55.25 16.57
C GLY A 215 -6.00 -55.81 15.76
N LYS A 216 -5.83 -55.87 14.44
CA LYS A 216 -6.73 -56.63 13.56
C LYS A 216 -6.72 -58.08 14.02
N ALA A 217 -7.89 -58.63 14.32
CA ALA A 217 -8.00 -60.03 14.71
C ALA A 217 -7.63 -60.90 13.50
N LEU A 218 -6.71 -61.85 13.69
CA LEU A 218 -6.31 -62.77 12.63
C LEU A 218 -7.50 -63.68 12.27
N ASP A 219 -7.80 -63.76 10.98
CA ASP A 219 -8.88 -64.58 10.40
C ASP A 219 -8.54 -66.09 10.46
N LEU A 220 -8.77 -66.68 11.64
CA LEU A 220 -8.49 -68.07 11.98
C LEU A 220 -9.70 -68.96 11.69
N GLN A 221 -9.76 -69.49 10.47
CA GLN A 221 -10.85 -70.38 10.02
C GLN A 221 -10.88 -71.70 10.82
N GLN A 222 -11.94 -71.86 11.61
CA GLN A 222 -12.29 -73.08 12.34
C GLN A 222 -12.92 -74.12 11.39
N ARG A 223 -12.72 -75.41 11.68
CA ARG A 223 -13.42 -76.49 10.96
C ARG A 223 -14.87 -76.57 11.43
N GLN A 224 -15.78 -76.85 10.50
CA GLN A 224 -17.23 -76.95 10.78
C GLN A 224 -17.59 -78.10 11.73
N GLU A 225 -16.70 -79.08 11.90
CA GLU A 225 -16.89 -80.32 12.67
C GLU A 225 -16.87 -80.13 14.21
N TYR A 226 -16.59 -78.93 14.73
CA TYR A 226 -16.36 -78.69 16.16
C TYR A 226 -17.06 -77.43 16.68
N HIS A 227 -17.93 -77.58 17.68
CA HIS A 227 -18.87 -76.53 18.12
C HIS A 227 -18.87 -76.24 19.63
N GLY A 228 -17.95 -76.78 20.44
CA GLY A 228 -17.94 -76.56 21.89
C GLY A 228 -16.54 -76.48 22.50
N GLY A 229 -16.15 -75.30 22.96
CA GLY A 229 -14.94 -75.09 23.77
C GLY A 229 -14.01 -73.96 23.29
N SER A 230 -12.98 -73.68 24.09
CA SER A 230 -11.90 -72.76 23.71
C SER A 230 -10.92 -73.45 22.76
N VAL A 231 -10.70 -72.88 21.57
CA VAL A 231 -9.87 -73.49 20.52
C VAL A 231 -8.41 -73.05 20.66
N PHE A 232 -7.52 -74.00 20.98
CA PHE A 232 -6.07 -73.76 20.99
C PHE A 232 -5.48 -73.86 19.58
N TRP A 233 -4.85 -72.77 19.11
CA TRP A 233 -4.35 -72.66 17.73
C TRP A 233 -2.87 -73.01 17.60
N SER A 234 -2.54 -73.95 16.73
CA SER A 234 -1.15 -74.33 16.49
C SER A 234 -0.34 -73.21 15.77
N PRO A 235 0.98 -73.09 16.01
CA PRO A 235 1.85 -72.11 15.32
C PRO A 235 1.90 -72.24 13.79
N ARG A 236 1.40 -73.35 13.23
CA ARG A 236 1.19 -73.51 11.79
C ARG A 236 -0.04 -72.72 11.30
N LYS A 237 -1.18 -72.82 11.99
CA LYS A 237 -2.41 -72.11 11.62
C LYS A 237 -2.27 -70.58 11.72
N LEU A 238 -1.54 -70.09 12.73
CA LEU A 238 -1.19 -68.66 12.83
C LEU A 238 -0.35 -68.16 11.65
N ARG A 239 0.54 -68.99 11.09
CA ARG A 239 1.31 -68.64 9.87
C ARG A 239 0.44 -68.69 8.62
N GLU A 240 -0.43 -69.70 8.48
CA GLU A 240 -1.37 -69.81 7.35
C GLU A 240 -2.35 -68.61 7.29
N ALA A 241 -2.87 -68.14 8.43
CA ALA A 241 -3.72 -66.94 8.50
C ALA A 241 -2.96 -65.65 8.12
N ARG A 242 -1.75 -65.45 8.66
CA ARG A 242 -0.89 -64.30 8.31
C ARG A 242 -0.52 -64.27 6.83
N ALA A 243 -0.24 -65.42 6.22
CA ALA A 243 0.04 -65.51 4.78
C ALA A 243 -1.17 -65.07 3.93
N ARG A 244 -2.39 -65.49 4.31
CA ARG A 244 -3.64 -65.07 3.64
C ARG A 244 -3.92 -63.58 3.80
N GLU A 245 -3.62 -62.99 4.96
CA GLU A 245 -3.73 -61.53 5.13
C GLU A 245 -2.68 -60.76 4.35
N ALA A 246 -1.44 -61.24 4.27
CA ALA A 246 -0.39 -60.64 3.46
C ALA A 246 -0.69 -60.69 1.95
N VAL A 247 -1.40 -61.71 1.46
CA VAL A 247 -1.94 -61.76 0.09
C VAL A 247 -3.06 -60.73 -0.07
N ARG A 248 -4.10 -60.78 0.77
CA ARG A 248 -5.23 -59.82 0.71
C ARG A 248 -4.77 -58.35 0.76
N GLU A 249 -3.75 -58.03 1.54
CA GLU A 249 -3.18 -56.67 1.64
C GLU A 249 -2.34 -56.28 0.41
N ARG A 250 -1.70 -57.24 -0.28
CA ARG A 250 -1.08 -57.01 -1.60
C ARG A 250 -2.15 -56.74 -2.65
N ASP A 251 -3.13 -57.63 -2.79
CA ASP A 251 -4.24 -57.48 -3.73
C ASP A 251 -4.94 -56.12 -3.55
N GLU A 252 -5.25 -55.75 -2.30
CA GLU A 252 -5.82 -54.45 -1.95
C GLU A 252 -4.91 -53.26 -2.31
N THR A 253 -3.58 -53.37 -2.18
CA THR A 253 -2.66 -52.26 -2.50
C THR A 253 -2.43 -52.14 -4.00
N GLU A 254 -2.33 -53.26 -4.72
CA GLU A 254 -2.28 -53.30 -6.18
C GLU A 254 -3.57 -52.73 -6.79
N GLU A 255 -4.74 -53.10 -6.28
CA GLU A 255 -6.03 -52.54 -6.75
C GLU A 255 -6.13 -51.02 -6.48
N LYS A 256 -5.64 -50.55 -5.32
CA LYS A 256 -5.56 -49.10 -5.00
C LYS A 256 -4.58 -48.37 -5.92
N LEU A 257 -3.44 -48.98 -6.27
CA LEU A 257 -2.46 -48.43 -7.22
C LEU A 257 -3.04 -48.38 -8.63
N GLN A 258 -3.68 -49.45 -9.11
CA GLN A 258 -4.38 -49.48 -10.41
C GLN A 258 -5.47 -48.39 -10.48
N LYS A 259 -6.31 -48.26 -9.45
CA LYS A 259 -7.32 -47.19 -9.34
C LYS A 259 -6.69 -45.79 -9.34
N ALA A 260 -5.52 -45.61 -8.74
CA ALA A 260 -4.79 -44.34 -8.75
C ALA A 260 -4.17 -44.02 -10.14
N LEU A 261 -3.59 -45.02 -10.81
CA LEU A 261 -3.05 -44.89 -12.17
C LEU A 261 -4.17 -44.57 -13.19
N ALA A 262 -5.27 -45.31 -13.16
CA ALA A 262 -6.45 -45.03 -13.98
C ALA A 262 -7.02 -43.61 -13.72
N LYS A 263 -6.91 -43.09 -12.49
CA LYS A 263 -7.30 -41.71 -12.15
C LYS A 263 -6.32 -40.65 -12.68
N LYS A 264 -5.03 -40.98 -12.84
CA LYS A 264 -4.04 -40.12 -13.54
C LYS A 264 -4.32 -40.09 -15.05
N GLN A 265 -4.39 -41.27 -15.69
CA GLN A 265 -4.69 -41.41 -17.12
C GLN A 265 -6.00 -40.71 -17.52
N ARG A 266 -7.06 -40.80 -16.70
CA ARG A 266 -8.32 -40.07 -16.94
C ARG A 266 -8.17 -38.55 -16.88
N LYS A 267 -7.25 -38.01 -16.08
CA LYS A 267 -6.95 -36.57 -16.07
C LYS A 267 -6.10 -36.16 -17.27
N GLU A 268 -5.09 -36.95 -17.61
CA GLU A 268 -4.22 -36.73 -18.78
C GLU A 268 -5.06 -36.71 -20.07
N ALA A 269 -5.95 -37.68 -20.26
CA ALA A 269 -6.90 -37.72 -21.37
C ALA A 269 -7.93 -36.56 -21.36
N GLN A 270 -8.28 -36.02 -20.19
CA GLN A 270 -9.12 -34.81 -20.10
C GLN A 270 -8.36 -33.55 -20.53
N LEU A 271 -7.09 -33.42 -20.13
CA LEU A 271 -6.22 -32.30 -20.53
C LEU A 271 -5.90 -32.34 -22.02
N GLN A 272 -5.57 -33.51 -22.58
CA GLN A 272 -5.36 -33.70 -24.03
C GLN A 272 -6.58 -33.25 -24.83
N ARG A 273 -7.80 -33.66 -24.43
CA ARG A 273 -9.05 -33.22 -25.07
C ARG A 273 -9.33 -31.72 -24.92
N GLN A 274 -8.86 -31.08 -23.84
CA GLN A 274 -8.97 -29.62 -23.71
C GLN A 274 -8.03 -28.92 -24.71
N VAL A 275 -6.77 -29.34 -24.80
CA VAL A 275 -5.80 -28.80 -25.77
C VAL A 275 -6.30 -28.98 -27.21
N GLU A 276 -6.73 -30.19 -27.59
CA GLU A 276 -7.28 -30.49 -28.92
C GLU A 276 -8.50 -29.60 -29.28
N LEU A 277 -9.36 -29.30 -28.30
CA LEU A 277 -10.50 -28.40 -28.49
C LEU A 277 -10.08 -26.93 -28.58
N GLU A 278 -8.99 -26.51 -27.95
CA GLU A 278 -8.45 -25.15 -28.08
C GLU A 278 -7.70 -24.95 -29.39
N GLU A 279 -6.90 -25.93 -29.83
CA GLU A 279 -6.26 -25.94 -31.15
C GLU A 279 -7.31 -25.81 -32.26
N LYS A 280 -8.37 -26.62 -32.21
CA LYS A 280 -9.51 -26.55 -33.16
C LYS A 280 -10.29 -25.22 -33.06
N ARG A 281 -10.24 -24.50 -31.94
CA ARG A 281 -10.79 -23.13 -31.83
C ARG A 281 -9.86 -22.09 -32.45
N VAL A 282 -8.54 -22.20 -32.24
CA VAL A 282 -7.52 -21.31 -32.81
C VAL A 282 -7.45 -21.46 -34.32
N GLU A 283 -7.48 -22.69 -34.85
CA GLU A 283 -7.52 -22.97 -36.28
C GLU A 283 -8.77 -22.36 -36.94
N ARG A 284 -9.95 -22.53 -36.33
CA ARG A 284 -11.20 -21.90 -36.80
C ARG A 284 -11.14 -20.37 -36.79
N LYS A 285 -10.47 -19.76 -35.81
CA LYS A 285 -10.22 -18.31 -35.78
C LYS A 285 -9.30 -17.88 -36.91
N ARG A 286 -8.13 -18.50 -37.06
CA ARG A 286 -7.17 -18.24 -38.14
C ARG A 286 -7.83 -18.37 -39.52
N LEU A 287 -8.61 -19.41 -39.75
CA LEU A 287 -9.33 -19.60 -41.01
C LEU A 287 -10.42 -18.53 -41.25
N LYS A 288 -11.06 -18.01 -40.19
CA LYS A 288 -11.98 -16.88 -40.29
C LYS A 288 -11.23 -15.57 -40.59
N GLU A 289 -10.13 -15.31 -39.90
CA GLU A 289 -9.28 -14.13 -40.07
C GLU A 289 -8.72 -14.06 -41.50
N MET A 290 -8.17 -15.16 -42.01
CA MET A 290 -7.71 -15.26 -43.42
C MET A 290 -8.84 -14.95 -44.42
N ARG A 291 -10.06 -15.46 -44.19
CA ARG A 291 -11.23 -15.19 -45.04
C ARG A 291 -11.73 -13.74 -44.91
N GLU A 292 -11.51 -13.07 -43.78
CA GLU A 292 -11.87 -11.66 -43.60
C GLU A 292 -10.82 -10.73 -44.23
N VAL A 293 -9.53 -11.07 -44.16
CA VAL A 293 -8.46 -10.39 -44.92
C VAL A 293 -8.67 -10.51 -46.42
N GLU A 294 -8.89 -11.73 -46.95
CA GLU A 294 -9.16 -11.98 -48.37
C GLU A 294 -10.36 -11.16 -48.89
N ARG A 295 -11.41 -11.03 -48.07
CA ARG A 295 -12.58 -10.18 -48.37
C ARG A 295 -12.25 -8.69 -48.33
N ALA A 296 -11.47 -8.25 -47.35
CA ALA A 296 -11.04 -6.86 -47.22
C ALA A 296 -10.14 -6.43 -48.40
N GLU A 297 -9.20 -7.27 -48.82
CA GLU A 297 -8.37 -7.04 -50.01
C GLU A 297 -9.22 -6.96 -51.29
N LYS A 298 -10.13 -7.91 -51.50
CA LYS A 298 -11.06 -7.89 -52.65
C LYS A 298 -12.01 -6.68 -52.61
N ALA A 299 -12.36 -6.17 -51.43
CA ALA A 299 -13.11 -4.92 -51.29
C ALA A 299 -12.25 -3.68 -51.59
N ALA A 300 -11.02 -3.62 -51.09
CA ALA A 300 -10.08 -2.53 -51.34
C ALA A 300 -9.65 -2.44 -52.81
N GLU A 301 -9.46 -3.59 -53.48
CA GLU A 301 -9.17 -3.63 -54.92
C GLU A 301 -10.36 -3.10 -55.76
N ARG A 302 -11.60 -3.44 -55.37
CA ARG A 302 -12.82 -2.87 -55.96
C ARG A 302 -12.93 -1.38 -55.69
N ALA A 303 -12.64 -0.91 -54.48
CA ALA A 303 -12.63 0.52 -54.14
C ALA A 303 -11.62 1.29 -55.00
N ARG A 304 -10.36 0.83 -55.09
CA ARG A 304 -9.32 1.41 -55.95
C ARG A 304 -9.75 1.44 -57.43
N LYS A 305 -10.43 0.41 -57.93
CA LYS A 305 -10.99 0.38 -59.29
C LYS A 305 -12.08 1.44 -59.49
N VAL A 306 -12.97 1.63 -58.52
CA VAL A 306 -14.01 2.67 -58.55
C VAL A 306 -13.40 4.08 -58.44
N GLU A 307 -12.43 4.29 -57.56
CA GLU A 307 -11.69 5.55 -57.41
C GLU A 307 -10.93 5.90 -58.70
N ALA A 308 -10.23 4.96 -59.31
CA ALA A 308 -9.54 5.16 -60.59
C ALA A 308 -10.53 5.49 -61.73
N GLN A 309 -11.73 4.89 -61.73
CA GLN A 309 -12.80 5.30 -62.65
C GLN A 309 -13.33 6.71 -62.34
N HIS A 310 -13.47 7.08 -61.06
CA HIS A 310 -13.93 8.40 -60.65
C HIS A 310 -12.90 9.50 -61.00
N GLN A 311 -11.60 9.25 -60.79
CA GLN A 311 -10.51 10.11 -61.23
C GLN A 311 -10.47 10.26 -62.76
N LYS A 312 -10.63 9.16 -63.51
CA LYS A 312 -10.75 9.24 -64.99
C LYS A 312 -11.96 10.08 -65.42
N LYS A 313 -13.11 9.93 -64.76
CA LYS A 313 -14.31 10.75 -65.00
C LYS A 313 -14.10 12.23 -64.64
N SER A 314 -13.45 12.54 -63.52
CA SER A 314 -13.20 13.94 -63.11
C SER A 314 -12.16 14.62 -64.00
N ILE A 315 -11.11 13.91 -64.44
CA ILE A 315 -10.14 14.40 -65.44
C ILE A 315 -10.85 14.70 -66.77
N GLN A 316 -11.70 13.79 -67.26
CA GLN A 316 -12.52 14.06 -68.46
C GLN A 316 -13.47 15.25 -68.27
N GLN A 317 -14.06 15.42 -67.09
CA GLN A 317 -14.94 16.56 -66.78
C GLN A 317 -14.15 17.88 -66.69
N ALA A 318 -12.92 17.87 -66.17
CA ALA A 318 -12.02 19.01 -66.16
C ALA A 318 -11.54 19.39 -67.57
N GLN A 319 -11.21 18.40 -68.41
CA GLN A 319 -10.91 18.61 -69.84
C GLN A 319 -12.11 19.20 -70.59
N LYS A 320 -13.33 18.72 -70.32
CA LYS A 320 -14.58 19.29 -70.85
C LYS A 320 -14.85 20.71 -70.34
N ARG A 321 -14.55 21.03 -69.06
CA ARG A 321 -14.64 22.40 -68.54
C ARG A 321 -13.61 23.36 -69.16
N LYS A 322 -12.40 22.89 -69.50
CA LYS A 322 -11.44 23.64 -70.33
C LYS A 322 -11.85 23.78 -71.80
N ARG A 323 -12.95 23.14 -72.24
CA ARG A 323 -13.49 23.18 -73.60
C ARG A 323 -15.02 23.31 -73.63
N LYS A 324 -15.58 24.25 -72.85
CA LYS A 324 -16.85 24.92 -73.14
C LYS A 324 -17.07 26.15 -72.26
N ALA A 325 -16.79 27.32 -72.83
CA ALA A 325 -17.69 28.45 -72.66
C ALA A 325 -18.97 28.21 -73.48
N SER A 326 -19.96 29.09 -73.32
CA SER A 326 -21.24 29.12 -74.07
C SER A 326 -22.33 28.10 -73.68
N GLN A 327 -23.39 28.69 -73.12
CA GLN A 327 -24.82 28.34 -73.21
C GLN A 327 -25.45 27.27 -72.29
N VAL A 328 -26.25 27.78 -71.32
CA VAL A 328 -27.70 27.56 -71.06
C VAL A 328 -28.43 26.52 -71.96
N LEU A 329 -29.42 25.72 -71.52
CA LEU A 329 -30.59 26.03 -70.66
C LEU A 329 -31.07 24.87 -69.72
N SER A 330 -32.03 25.22 -68.85
CA SER A 330 -32.86 24.42 -67.92
C SER A 330 -33.98 23.59 -68.62
N PRO A 331 -35.01 22.98 -67.95
CA PRO A 331 -35.23 22.61 -66.52
C PRO A 331 -35.82 21.16 -66.35
N SER A 332 -36.50 20.89 -65.20
CA SER A 332 -37.52 19.82 -64.98
C SER A 332 -37.05 18.35 -64.82
N ASN A 333 -37.78 17.44 -64.12
CA ASN A 333 -38.94 17.60 -63.22
C ASN A 333 -39.00 16.51 -62.11
N LYS A 334 -39.95 16.65 -61.18
CA LYS A 334 -40.17 15.89 -59.94
C LYS A 334 -41.08 14.66 -60.12
N ARG A 335 -40.64 13.45 -59.71
CA ARG A 335 -41.56 12.33 -59.37
C ARG A 335 -40.98 11.40 -58.28
N GLN A 336 -41.84 10.55 -57.70
CA GLN A 336 -41.67 9.90 -56.40
C GLN A 336 -42.15 8.43 -56.42
N LYS A 337 -41.67 7.64 -55.44
CA LYS A 337 -42.32 6.46 -54.79
C LYS A 337 -42.41 5.06 -55.50
N ARG A 338 -41.94 4.07 -54.71
CA ARG A 338 -42.60 2.78 -54.32
C ARG A 338 -42.59 1.53 -55.23
N ALA A 339 -41.78 0.55 -54.80
CA ALA A 339 -42.17 -0.69 -54.09
C ALA A 339 -43.03 -1.82 -54.74
N GLY A 340 -42.51 -3.04 -54.58
CA GLY A 340 -43.14 -4.39 -54.55
C GLY A 340 -42.09 -5.37 -53.96
N ALA A 341 -42.35 -6.46 -53.21
CA ALA A 341 -43.54 -7.30 -52.96
C ALA A 341 -44.10 -8.00 -54.22
N ALA A 342 -44.47 -9.29 -54.24
CA ALA A 342 -44.30 -10.43 -53.31
C ALA A 342 -43.99 -11.72 -54.16
N HIS A 343 -44.12 -13.02 -53.83
CA HIS A 343 -44.80 -13.90 -52.83
C HIS A 343 -43.85 -15.08 -52.48
N ALA A 344 -43.99 -15.98 -51.48
CA ALA A 344 -45.06 -16.49 -50.59
C ALA A 344 -45.60 -17.91 -50.94
N GLY A 345 -45.96 -18.69 -49.90
CA GLY A 345 -46.26 -20.15 -49.89
C GLY A 345 -45.62 -20.80 -48.65
N VAL A 346 -46.27 -21.23 -47.55
CA VAL A 346 -47.70 -21.54 -47.22
C VAL A 346 -48.21 -22.82 -47.88
N GLN A 347 -48.97 -23.74 -47.24
CA GLN A 347 -49.40 -23.93 -45.82
C GLN A 347 -48.31 -24.65 -44.95
N ALA A 348 -48.47 -25.15 -43.70
CA ALA A 348 -49.58 -25.29 -42.71
C ALA A 348 -49.08 -24.85 -41.28
N GLY A 349 -49.57 -25.21 -40.08
CA GLY A 349 -50.51 -26.23 -39.55
C GLY A 349 -49.80 -27.44 -38.90
N ASP A 350 -50.13 -27.94 -37.69
CA ASP A 350 -51.10 -27.49 -36.66
C ASP A 350 -50.61 -27.77 -35.20
N GLU A 351 -51.43 -27.45 -34.20
CA GLU A 351 -51.37 -27.74 -32.75
C GLU A 351 -50.39 -27.00 -31.79
N LEU A 352 -51.04 -26.16 -30.95
CA LEU A 352 -50.90 -26.02 -29.48
C LEU A 352 -49.56 -25.57 -28.83
N SER A 353 -49.62 -24.37 -28.25
CA SER A 353 -48.59 -23.78 -27.38
C SER A 353 -48.56 -24.40 -25.97
N ALA A 354 -47.45 -25.03 -25.60
CA ALA A 354 -47.12 -25.41 -24.22
C ALA A 354 -45.79 -24.78 -23.77
N THR A 355 -45.74 -24.18 -22.58
CA THR A 355 -44.51 -23.59 -22.04
C THR A 355 -43.57 -24.66 -21.49
N PRO A 356 -42.25 -24.62 -21.79
CA PRO A 356 -41.32 -25.64 -21.30
C PRO A 356 -41.09 -25.51 -19.79
N ALA A 357 -41.29 -26.61 -19.06
CA ALA A 357 -41.04 -26.68 -17.63
C ALA A 357 -39.54 -26.45 -17.30
N LYS A 358 -39.25 -25.84 -16.14
CA LYS A 358 -37.87 -25.64 -15.66
C LYS A 358 -37.24 -26.95 -15.20
N VAL A 359 -36.57 -27.64 -16.11
CA VAL A 359 -35.80 -28.86 -15.84
C VAL A 359 -34.43 -28.51 -15.25
N THR A 360 -34.02 -29.20 -14.18
CA THR A 360 -32.67 -29.09 -13.61
C THR A 360 -31.67 -29.94 -14.41
N SER A 361 -30.36 -29.69 -14.27
CA SER A 361 -29.28 -30.32 -15.08
C SER A 361 -29.11 -31.85 -14.94
N ARG A 362 -30.07 -32.55 -14.32
CA ARG A 362 -30.16 -34.01 -14.21
C ARG A 362 -31.53 -34.59 -14.58
N GLY A 363 -32.36 -33.85 -15.32
CA GLY A 363 -33.49 -34.41 -16.07
C GLY A 363 -34.67 -34.95 -15.25
N ARG A 364 -34.92 -34.42 -14.05
CA ARG A 364 -36.10 -34.78 -13.23
C ARG A 364 -37.13 -33.65 -13.24
N ASN A 365 -38.41 -34.02 -13.38
CA ASN A 365 -39.53 -33.10 -13.24
C ASN A 365 -39.72 -32.72 -11.75
N VAL A 366 -40.24 -31.52 -11.48
CA VAL A 366 -40.44 -30.97 -10.13
C VAL A 366 -41.91 -30.60 -9.96
N ASN A 367 -42.68 -31.52 -9.37
CA ASN A 367 -44.05 -31.23 -8.96
C ASN A 367 -44.03 -30.40 -7.67
N LEU A 368 -44.68 -29.24 -7.67
CA LEU A 368 -44.84 -28.41 -6.47
C LEU A 368 -45.87 -29.05 -5.51
N PRO A 369 -45.59 -29.12 -4.21
CA PRO A 369 -46.53 -29.69 -3.24
C PRO A 369 -47.72 -28.75 -3.00
N GLN A 370 -48.91 -29.34 -2.84
CA GLN A 370 -50.22 -28.67 -2.80
C GLN A 370 -50.45 -27.71 -1.62
N LYS A 371 -49.46 -27.51 -0.73
CA LYS A 371 -49.51 -26.52 0.38
C LYS A 371 -49.11 -25.10 -0.05
N TYR A 372 -48.73 -24.91 -1.31
CA TYR A 372 -48.35 -23.63 -1.91
C TYR A 372 -49.05 -23.42 -3.27
N ARG A 373 -50.36 -23.69 -3.32
CA ARG A 373 -51.21 -23.54 -4.50
C ARG A 373 -52.55 -22.92 -4.14
#